data_AF-A0A267FP76-F1
#
_entry.id   AF-A0A267FP76-F1
#
_cell.length_a   1.000
_cell.length_b   1.000
_cell.length_c   1.000
_cell.angle_alpha   90.00
_cell.angle_beta   90.00
_cell.angle_gamma   90.00
#
_symmetry.space_group_name_H-M   'P 1'
#
loop_
_entity.id
_entity.type
_entity.pdbx_description
1 polymer ?
#
loop_
_entity_poly.entity_id
_entity_poly.type
_entity_poly.pdbx_seq_one_letter_code
_entity_poly.pdbx_strand_id
1 'polypeptide(L)'
;FAMGLDQRPNFAGSLLLTVEFYHTISHLFILFRFRLLPRRDLVRVRAYFLADTLTVFLAWLYIGRVYWWQDLYTAAQVAQHLYYFTTWESGFFARRVVSWSSLDWQKSGEQRRKFAWFEILGTSFDIAVHLTNAFLLVQLVTSVEVILCLALTQCMVLLVLFNPMLAWASPACIPDWVRRRLAPIPNSAPAN
;
A
#
# COMPACT_ATOMS: atom_id res chain seq x y z
N PHE A 1 8.46 -12.92 27.86
CA PHE A 1 8.31 -14.09 26.96
C PHE A 1 9.55 -14.11 26.08
N ALA A 2 10.61 -14.78 26.52
CA ALA A 2 11.81 -14.92 25.71
C ALA A 2 11.57 -16.09 24.76
N MET A 3 11.10 -15.80 23.53
CA MET A 3 11.16 -16.79 22.46
C MET A 3 12.64 -17.02 22.17
N GLY A 4 13.13 -18.21 22.48
CA GLY A 4 14.46 -18.63 22.05
C GLY A 4 14.51 -18.53 20.53
N LEU A 5 15.37 -17.65 20.02
CA LEU A 5 15.67 -17.59 18.59
C LEU A 5 16.30 -18.93 18.20
N ASP A 6 15.51 -19.83 17.63
CA ASP A 6 16.06 -20.91 16.83
C ASP A 6 16.88 -20.22 15.73
N GLN A 7 18.20 -20.43 15.71
CA GLN A 7 19.11 -19.74 14.78
C GLN A 7 18.97 -20.22 13.33
N ARG A 8 17.93 -21.02 13.05
CA ARG A 8 17.63 -21.51 11.72
C ARG A 8 17.01 -20.40 10.89
N PRO A 9 17.41 -20.26 9.61
CA PRO A 9 16.75 -19.36 8.69
C PRO A 9 15.24 -19.63 8.63
N ASN A 10 14.46 -18.60 8.89
CA ASN A 10 13.02 -18.59 8.79
C ASN A 10 12.61 -17.95 7.45
N PHE A 11 12.68 -18.75 6.40
CA PHE A 11 12.39 -18.30 5.03
C PHE A 11 10.96 -17.75 4.87
N ALA A 12 9.97 -18.41 5.47
CA ALA A 12 8.57 -17.99 5.37
C ALA A 12 8.34 -16.64 6.09
N GLY A 13 8.86 -16.49 7.30
CA GLY A 13 8.80 -15.23 8.05
C GLY A 13 9.51 -14.09 7.30
N SER A 14 10.68 -14.38 6.71
CA SER A 14 11.45 -13.42 5.93
C SER A 14 10.72 -12.96 4.65
N LEU A 15 10.06 -13.88 3.94
CA LEU A 15 9.26 -13.52 2.76
C LEU A 15 8.10 -12.61 3.13
N LEU A 16 7.33 -12.97 4.17
CA LEU A 16 6.22 -12.15 4.65
C LEU A 16 6.71 -10.78 5.12
N LEU A 17 7.81 -10.72 5.87
CA LEU A 17 8.41 -9.47 6.35
C LEU A 17 8.83 -8.55 5.19
N THR A 18 9.46 -9.11 4.15
CA THR A 18 9.86 -8.36 2.95
C THR A 18 8.65 -7.71 2.28
N VAL A 19 7.55 -8.44 2.19
CA VAL A 19 6.31 -7.99 1.57
C VAL A 19 5.61 -6.93 2.44
N GLU A 20 5.53 -7.12 3.76
CA GLU A 20 4.98 -6.14 4.70
C GLU A 20 5.76 -4.82 4.70
N PHE A 21 7.09 -4.88 4.62
CA PHE A 21 7.93 -3.68 4.41
C PHE A 21 7.65 -3.02 3.05
N TYR A 22 7.51 -3.82 1.98
CA TYR A 22 7.20 -3.29 0.65
C TYR A 22 5.85 -2.55 0.63
N HIS A 23 4.80 -3.14 1.22
CA HIS A 23 3.49 -2.50 1.33
C HIS A 23 3.56 -1.23 2.20
N THR A 24 4.24 -1.28 3.35
CA THR A 24 4.45 -0.11 4.21
C THR A 24 5.09 1.05 3.43
N ILE A 25 6.20 0.81 2.73
CA ILE A 25 6.88 1.85 1.95
C ILE A 25 6.00 2.32 0.79
N SER A 26 5.33 1.41 0.08
CA SER A 26 4.45 1.76 -1.03
C SER A 26 3.32 2.68 -0.59
N HIS A 27 2.67 2.38 0.53
CA HIS A 27 1.61 3.21 1.09
C HIS A 27 2.13 4.56 1.61
N LEU A 28 3.33 4.62 2.20
CA LEU A 28 3.99 5.89 2.56
C LEU A 28 4.22 6.76 1.31
N PHE A 29 4.65 6.16 0.20
CA PHE A 29 4.84 6.87 -1.07
C PHE A 29 3.54 7.44 -1.63
N ILE A 30 2.42 6.72 -1.48
CA ILE A 30 1.09 7.22 -1.84
C ILE A 30 0.67 8.35 -0.89
N LEU A 31 0.76 8.14 0.43
CA LEU A 31 0.37 9.09 1.47
C LEU A 31 1.06 10.44 1.32
N PHE A 32 2.39 10.41 1.15
CA PHE A 32 3.21 11.60 0.95
C PHE A 32 3.33 12.02 -0.51
N ARG A 33 2.68 11.31 -1.42
CA ARG A 33 2.57 11.65 -2.85
C ARG A 33 3.93 11.71 -3.56
N PHE A 34 4.88 10.89 -3.13
CA PHE A 34 6.22 10.83 -3.72
C PHE A 34 6.20 10.16 -5.09
N ARG A 35 5.42 9.09 -5.26
CA ARG A 35 5.22 8.39 -6.53
C ARG A 35 3.76 7.98 -6.65
N LEU A 36 3.12 8.35 -7.75
CA LEU A 36 1.72 8.03 -8.04
C LEU A 36 1.59 7.54 -9.49
N LEU A 37 0.45 6.94 -9.82
CA LEU A 37 0.10 6.50 -11.16
C LEU A 37 -0.92 7.46 -11.81
N PRO A 38 -0.95 7.55 -13.16
CA PRO A 38 -2.11 8.09 -13.86
C PRO A 38 -3.37 7.31 -13.48
N ARG A 39 -4.51 7.99 -13.36
CA ARG A 39 -5.79 7.38 -12.99
C ARG A 39 -6.14 6.20 -13.91
N ARG A 40 -5.90 6.34 -15.22
CA ARG A 40 -6.16 5.29 -16.23
C ARG A 40 -5.39 4.00 -15.96
N ASP A 41 -4.23 4.10 -15.30
CA ASP A 41 -3.39 2.96 -14.94
C ASP A 41 -3.76 2.43 -13.56
N LEU A 42 -4.02 3.33 -12.62
CA LEU A 42 -4.45 3.00 -11.27
C LEU A 42 -5.72 2.14 -11.27
N VAL A 43 -6.68 2.43 -12.17
CA VAL A 43 -7.92 1.64 -12.23
C VAL A 43 -7.70 0.18 -12.62
N ARG A 44 -6.63 -0.10 -13.37
CA ARG A 44 -6.31 -1.46 -13.83
C ARG A 44 -5.65 -2.30 -12.75
N VAL A 45 -5.12 -1.67 -11.70
CA VAL A 45 -4.44 -2.37 -10.60
C VAL A 45 -5.39 -2.75 -9.47
N ARG A 46 -6.70 -2.91 -9.71
CA ARG A 46 -7.67 -3.34 -8.68
C ARG A 46 -7.24 -4.60 -7.92
N ALA A 47 -6.60 -5.53 -8.62
CA ALA A 47 -6.13 -6.80 -8.05
C ALA A 47 -5.03 -6.61 -7.00
N TYR A 48 -4.40 -5.44 -6.96
CA TYR A 48 -3.47 -5.06 -5.89
C TYR A 48 -4.12 -5.18 -4.52
N PHE A 49 -5.38 -4.73 -4.33
CA PHE A 49 -6.06 -4.85 -3.03
C PHE A 49 -6.24 -6.31 -2.60
N LEU A 50 -6.43 -7.23 -3.55
CA LEU A 50 -6.52 -8.66 -3.23
C LEU A 50 -5.16 -9.23 -2.82
N ALA A 51 -4.09 -8.87 -3.54
CA ALA A 51 -2.73 -9.23 -3.17
C ALA A 51 -2.40 -8.69 -1.78
N ASP A 52 -2.63 -7.40 -1.55
CA ASP A 52 -2.42 -6.71 -0.27
C ASP A 52 -3.19 -7.40 0.88
N THR A 53 -4.48 -7.67 0.69
CA THR A 53 -5.30 -8.44 1.65
C THR A 53 -4.68 -9.79 1.99
N LEU A 54 -4.18 -10.51 0.98
CA LEU A 54 -3.58 -11.83 1.17
C LEU A 54 -2.30 -11.73 2.02
N THR A 55 -1.51 -10.68 1.84
CA THR A 55 -0.28 -10.48 2.64
C THR A 55 -0.60 -10.30 4.12
N VAL A 56 -1.54 -9.42 4.43
CA VAL A 56 -2.00 -9.13 5.80
C VAL A 56 -2.59 -10.40 6.45
N PHE A 57 -3.41 -11.13 5.70
CA PHE A 57 -4.02 -12.36 6.18
C PHE A 57 -2.98 -13.47 6.45
N LEU A 58 -2.02 -13.67 5.54
CA LEU A 58 -0.96 -14.66 5.70
C LEU A 58 0.00 -14.29 6.83
N ALA A 59 0.36 -13.01 6.97
CA ALA A 59 1.16 -12.52 8.09
C ALA A 59 0.46 -12.78 9.42
N TRP A 60 -0.83 -12.46 9.51
CA TRP A 60 -1.65 -12.75 10.71
C TRP A 60 -1.70 -14.25 11.04
N LEU A 61 -1.94 -15.12 10.04
CA LEU A 61 -1.91 -16.57 10.24
C LEU A 61 -0.55 -17.06 10.72
N TYR A 62 0.53 -16.49 10.17
CA TYR A 62 1.90 -16.90 10.45
C TYR A 62 2.39 -16.45 11.83
N ILE A 63 2.15 -15.19 12.19
CA ILE A 63 2.45 -14.66 13.54
C ILE A 63 1.68 -15.46 14.61
N GLY A 64 0.50 -15.96 14.24
CA GLY A 64 -0.43 -16.60 15.15
C GLY A 64 -1.31 -15.57 15.86
N ARG A 65 -2.38 -16.04 16.50
CA ARG A 65 -3.36 -15.20 17.20
C ARG A 65 -2.86 -14.80 18.58
N VAL A 66 -1.73 -14.09 18.61
CA VAL A 66 -1.04 -13.73 19.86
C VAL A 66 -1.80 -12.65 20.62
N TYR A 67 -2.44 -11.73 19.90
CA TYR A 67 -3.17 -10.60 20.49
C TYR A 67 -4.57 -10.46 19.92
N TRP A 68 -5.57 -10.28 20.79
CA TRP A 68 -6.97 -10.08 20.37
C TRP A 68 -7.16 -8.86 19.46
N TRP A 69 -6.38 -7.79 19.69
CA TRP A 69 -6.45 -6.58 18.87
C TRP A 69 -5.92 -6.82 17.45
N GLN A 70 -5.00 -7.78 17.27
CA GLN A 70 -4.45 -8.13 15.97
C GLN A 70 -5.53 -8.78 15.09
N ASP A 71 -6.40 -9.61 15.68
CA ASP A 71 -7.54 -10.21 14.99
C ASP A 71 -8.50 -9.12 14.47
N LEU A 72 -8.80 -8.12 15.32
CA LEU A 72 -9.69 -7.02 14.95
C LEU A 72 -9.09 -6.15 13.83
N TYR A 73 -7.80 -5.79 13.94
CA TYR A 73 -7.11 -4.99 12.93
C TYR A 73 -7.04 -5.71 11.59
N THR A 74 -6.71 -7.00 11.60
CA THR A 74 -6.68 -7.84 10.39
C THR A 74 -8.07 -7.90 9.75
N ALA A 75 -9.11 -8.16 10.55
CA ALA A 75 -10.48 -8.23 10.04
C ALA A 75 -10.93 -6.89 9.41
N ALA A 76 -10.61 -5.77 10.06
CA ALA A 76 -10.90 -4.44 9.54
C ALA A 76 -10.17 -4.17 8.21
N GLN A 77 -8.88 -4.50 8.12
CA GLN A 77 -8.09 -4.33 6.90
C GLN A 77 -8.62 -5.20 5.75
N VAL A 78 -8.93 -6.47 6.02
CA VAL A 78 -9.51 -7.39 5.04
C VAL A 78 -10.86 -6.86 4.56
N ALA A 79 -11.73 -6.42 5.45
CA ALA A 79 -13.03 -5.85 5.08
C ALA A 79 -12.88 -4.59 4.20
N GLN A 80 -11.98 -3.68 4.58
CA GLN A 80 -11.67 -2.46 3.83
C GLN A 80 -11.19 -2.79 2.41
N HIS A 81 -10.21 -3.68 2.27
CA HIS A 81 -9.67 -4.05 0.96
C HIS A 81 -10.67 -4.81 0.09
N LEU A 82 -11.47 -5.71 0.67
CA LEU A 82 -12.54 -6.39 -0.06
C LEU A 82 -13.60 -5.39 -0.55
N TYR A 83 -13.93 -4.38 0.25
CA TYR A 83 -14.80 -3.29 -0.19
C TYR A 83 -14.18 -2.54 -1.39
N TYR A 84 -12.90 -2.14 -1.32
CA TYR A 84 -12.25 -1.44 -2.42
C TYR A 84 -12.10 -2.30 -3.68
N PHE A 85 -11.83 -3.60 -3.52
CA PHE A 85 -11.73 -4.53 -4.64
C PHE A 85 -13.08 -4.70 -5.37
N THR A 86 -14.17 -4.89 -4.61
CA THR A 86 -15.51 -5.15 -5.16
C THR A 86 -16.19 -3.90 -5.71
N THR A 87 -15.96 -2.76 -5.08
CA THR A 87 -16.57 -1.47 -5.46
C THR A 87 -15.61 -0.56 -6.21
N TRP A 88 -14.52 -1.10 -6.75
CA TRP A 88 -13.53 -0.32 -7.48
C TRP A 88 -14.20 0.48 -8.60
N GLU A 89 -13.98 1.79 -8.63
CA GLU A 89 -14.62 2.78 -9.54
C GLU A 89 -16.14 3.00 -9.40
N SER A 90 -16.89 2.10 -8.77
CA SER A 90 -18.35 2.22 -8.60
C SER A 90 -18.78 2.71 -7.21
N GLY A 91 -17.97 2.44 -6.19
CA GLY A 91 -18.18 2.87 -4.80
C GLY A 91 -17.80 4.33 -4.59
N PHE A 92 -18.57 5.02 -3.74
CA PHE A 92 -18.27 6.41 -3.36
C PHE A 92 -16.86 6.55 -2.78
N PHE A 93 -16.52 5.73 -1.76
CA PHE A 93 -15.21 5.77 -1.12
C PHE A 93 -14.10 5.25 -2.04
N ALA A 94 -14.36 4.20 -2.82
CA ALA A 94 -13.38 3.67 -3.77
C ALA A 94 -13.00 4.71 -4.83
N ARG A 95 -13.97 5.43 -5.43
CA ARG A 95 -13.68 6.52 -6.39
C ARG A 95 -12.84 7.63 -5.78
N ARG A 96 -13.09 7.96 -4.50
CA ARG A 96 -12.32 8.96 -3.77
C ARG A 96 -10.86 8.53 -3.61
N VAL A 97 -10.62 7.29 -3.17
CA VAL A 97 -9.27 6.71 -3.08
C VAL A 97 -8.58 6.68 -4.43
N VAL A 98 -9.25 6.19 -5.49
CA VAL A 98 -8.71 6.21 -6.88
C VAL A 98 -8.28 7.61 -7.28
N SER A 99 -9.13 8.60 -7.01
CA SER A 99 -8.85 9.97 -7.42
C SER A 99 -7.67 10.52 -6.62
N TRP A 100 -7.71 10.45 -5.30
CA TRP A 100 -6.67 10.98 -4.41
C TRP A 100 -5.29 10.36 -4.66
N SER A 101 -5.24 9.05 -4.93
CA SER A 101 -4.01 8.30 -5.23
C SER A 101 -3.50 8.47 -6.67
N SER A 102 -4.14 9.31 -7.49
CA SER A 102 -3.76 9.53 -8.89
C SER A 102 -2.95 10.81 -9.10
N LEU A 103 -2.09 10.80 -10.13
CA LEU A 103 -1.40 12.00 -10.62
C LEU A 103 -2.37 13.07 -11.12
N ASP A 104 -3.49 12.65 -11.71
CA ASP A 104 -4.52 13.50 -12.29
C ASP A 104 -5.11 14.45 -11.23
N TRP A 105 -5.32 13.96 -10.01
CA TRP A 105 -5.79 14.76 -8.86
C TRP A 105 -4.81 15.83 -8.41
N GLN A 106 -3.51 15.57 -8.52
CA GLN A 106 -2.49 16.57 -8.20
C GLN A 106 -2.47 17.71 -9.23
N LYS A 107 -2.88 17.44 -10.47
CA LYS A 107 -2.88 18.43 -11.57
C LYS A 107 -4.22 19.15 -11.73
N SER A 108 -5.34 18.59 -11.28
CA SER A 108 -6.67 19.20 -11.42
C SER A 108 -6.90 20.45 -10.57
N GLY A 109 -6.01 20.77 -9.63
CA GLY A 109 -6.18 21.87 -8.69
C GLY A 109 -7.27 21.62 -7.63
N GLU A 110 -8.04 20.53 -7.73
CA GLU A 110 -9.03 20.12 -6.71
C GLU A 110 -8.38 19.85 -5.35
N GLN A 111 -7.12 19.39 -5.34
CA GLN A 111 -6.33 19.26 -4.12
C GLN A 111 -6.33 20.54 -3.27
N ARG A 112 -6.33 21.73 -3.89
CA ARG A 112 -6.31 23.00 -3.13
C ARG A 112 -7.65 23.35 -2.50
N ARG A 113 -8.73 22.70 -2.94
CA ARG A 113 -10.10 23.02 -2.53
C ARG A 113 -10.69 22.03 -1.53
N LYS A 114 -10.12 20.82 -1.39
CA LYS A 114 -10.70 19.73 -0.60
C LYS A 114 -9.64 19.07 0.28
N PHE A 115 -9.87 19.08 1.59
CA PHE A 115 -9.05 18.35 2.54
C PHE A 115 -9.49 16.87 2.57
N ALA A 116 -8.55 15.95 2.38
CA ALA A 116 -8.81 14.54 2.11
C ALA A 116 -8.60 13.67 3.36
N TRP A 117 -9.34 13.96 4.44
CA TRP A 117 -9.18 13.28 5.73
C TRP A 117 -9.42 11.78 5.65
N PHE A 118 -10.45 11.34 4.95
CA PHE A 118 -10.79 9.91 4.83
C PHE A 118 -9.68 9.13 4.13
N GLU A 119 -9.10 9.72 3.08
CA GLU A 119 -8.03 9.10 2.31
C GLU A 119 -6.73 9.07 3.12
N ILE A 120 -6.40 10.15 3.84
CA ILE A 120 -5.25 10.18 4.76
C ILE A 120 -5.41 9.12 5.86
N LEU A 121 -6.57 9.06 6.51
CA LEU A 121 -6.82 8.11 7.59
C LEU A 121 -6.82 6.66 7.09
N GLY A 122 -7.46 6.38 5.95
CA GLY A 122 -7.48 5.05 5.34
C GLY A 122 -6.07 4.56 4.99
N THR A 123 -5.27 5.37 4.28
CA THR A 123 -3.89 4.99 3.95
C THR A 123 -2.98 4.95 5.18
N SER A 124 -3.21 5.80 6.19
CA SER A 124 -2.48 5.70 7.46
C SER A 124 -2.81 4.43 8.23
N PHE A 125 -4.08 3.98 8.17
CA PHE A 125 -4.50 2.70 8.72
C PHE A 125 -3.82 1.54 8.01
N ASP A 126 -3.76 1.55 6.66
CA ASP A 126 -3.02 0.56 5.89
C ASP A 126 -1.55 0.47 6.36
N ILE A 127 -0.87 1.62 6.46
CA ILE A 127 0.52 1.70 6.96
C ILE A 127 0.64 1.12 8.37
N ALA A 128 -0.29 1.46 9.28
CA ALA A 128 -0.25 0.98 10.65
C ALA A 128 -0.41 -0.54 10.72
N VAL A 129 -1.29 -1.14 9.92
CA VAL A 129 -1.48 -2.59 9.84
C VAL A 129 -0.20 -3.27 9.36
N HIS A 130 0.35 -2.81 8.24
CA HIS A 130 1.58 -3.40 7.68
C HIS A 130 2.78 -3.23 8.59
N LEU A 131 2.94 -2.06 9.21
CA LEU A 131 4.03 -1.81 10.14
C LEU A 131 3.90 -2.67 11.40
N THR A 132 2.68 -2.91 11.87
CA THR A 132 2.44 -3.79 13.02
C THR A 132 2.75 -5.24 12.68
N ASN A 133 2.30 -5.73 11.52
CA ASN A 133 2.66 -7.07 11.04
C ASN A 133 4.18 -7.22 10.87
N ALA A 134 4.82 -6.23 10.24
CA ALA A 134 6.28 -6.21 10.11
C ALA A 134 6.95 -6.26 11.49
N PHE A 135 6.51 -5.42 12.45
CA PHE A 135 7.04 -5.37 13.81
C PHE A 135 6.92 -6.70 14.57
N LEU A 136 5.83 -7.45 14.36
CA LEU A 136 5.65 -8.77 14.97
C LEU A 136 6.51 -9.82 14.25
N LEU A 137 6.61 -9.77 12.92
CA LEU A 137 7.46 -10.67 12.12
C LEU A 137 8.96 -10.49 12.40
N VAL A 138 9.44 -9.27 12.67
CA VAL A 138 10.85 -9.05 13.05
C VAL A 138 11.24 -9.80 14.34
N GLN A 139 10.28 -10.11 15.22
CA GLN A 139 10.54 -10.90 16.42
C GLN A 139 10.72 -12.40 16.13
N LEU A 140 10.37 -12.85 14.91
CA LEU A 140 10.36 -14.25 14.49
C LEU A 140 11.50 -14.60 13.51
N VAL A 141 12.33 -13.62 13.15
CA VAL A 141 13.46 -13.79 12.23
C VAL A 141 14.75 -13.25 12.84
N THR A 142 15.90 -13.67 12.31
CA THR A 142 17.22 -13.21 12.75
C THR A 142 17.55 -11.82 12.21
N SER A 143 18.44 -11.07 12.87
CA SER A 143 18.85 -9.73 12.40
C SER A 143 19.48 -9.74 11.01
N VAL A 144 20.16 -10.83 10.62
CA VAL A 144 20.70 -11.00 9.27
C VAL A 144 19.57 -11.06 8.25
N GLU A 145 18.52 -11.83 8.53
CA GLU A 145 17.32 -11.90 7.69
C GLU A 145 16.63 -10.54 7.56
N VAL A 146 16.55 -9.75 8.64
CA VAL A 146 15.98 -8.39 8.59
C VAL A 146 16.74 -7.52 7.60
N ILE A 147 18.07 -7.53 7.63
CA ILE A 147 18.92 -6.76 6.71
C ILE A 147 18.67 -7.22 5.27
N LEU A 148 18.58 -8.54 5.03
CA LEU A 148 18.29 -9.09 3.72
C LEU A 148 16.88 -8.71 3.24
N CYS A 149 15.87 -8.76 4.12
CA CYS A 149 14.51 -8.34 3.82
C CYS A 149 14.46 -6.86 3.42
N LEU A 150 15.14 -5.97 4.16
CA LEU A 150 15.22 -4.55 3.82
C LEU A 150 15.89 -4.32 2.46
N ALA A 151 16.98 -5.05 2.16
CA ALA A 151 17.64 -4.97 0.86
C ALA A 151 16.72 -5.44 -0.28
N LEU A 152 16.00 -6.55 -0.09
CA LEU A 152 15.02 -7.07 -1.05
C LEU A 152 13.85 -6.11 -1.24
N THR A 153 13.32 -5.55 -0.16
CA THR A 153 12.27 -4.52 -0.23
C THR A 153 12.75 -3.31 -1.03
N GLN A 154 13.98 -2.83 -0.79
CA GLN A 154 14.54 -1.72 -1.56
C GLN A 154 14.64 -2.05 -3.05
N CYS A 155 15.09 -3.26 -3.40
CA CYS A 155 15.09 -3.74 -4.78
C CYS A 155 13.68 -3.74 -5.39
N MET A 156 12.66 -4.24 -4.68
CA MET A 156 11.27 -4.23 -5.14
C MET A 156 10.73 -2.81 -5.35
N VAL A 157 11.01 -1.90 -4.41
CA VAL A 157 10.63 -0.48 -4.54
C VAL A 157 11.26 0.14 -5.79
N LEU A 158 12.53 -0.13 -6.06
CA LEU A 158 13.20 0.36 -7.26
C LEU A 158 12.60 -0.25 -8.54
N LEU A 159 12.38 -1.56 -8.55
CA LEU A 159 11.86 -2.33 -9.70
C LEU A 159 10.39 -2.05 -10.03
N VAL A 160 9.60 -1.59 -9.07
CA VAL A 160 8.17 -1.29 -9.27
C VAL A 160 7.94 0.21 -9.28
N LEU A 161 8.24 0.90 -8.18
CA LEU A 161 7.89 2.31 -8.03
C LEU A 161 8.82 3.24 -8.81
N PHE A 162 10.08 2.87 -9.08
CA PHE A 162 11.03 3.70 -9.82
C PHE A 162 11.36 3.19 -11.23
N ASN A 163 10.69 2.13 -11.66
CA ASN A 163 10.93 1.56 -12.98
C ASN A 163 10.43 2.50 -14.08
N PRO A 164 11.31 2.93 -15.02
CA PRO A 164 10.95 3.88 -16.07
C PRO A 164 9.99 3.32 -17.12
N MET A 165 9.78 2.00 -17.14
CA MET A 165 8.79 1.35 -18.02
C MET A 165 7.39 1.35 -17.39
N LEU A 166 7.29 1.58 -16.08
CA LEU A 166 6.02 1.68 -15.36
C LEU A 166 5.63 3.15 -15.22
N ALA A 167 4.32 3.42 -15.23
CA ALA A 167 3.81 4.79 -15.28
C ALA A 167 3.94 5.57 -13.95
N TRP A 168 4.66 5.03 -12.97
CA TRP A 168 4.90 5.69 -11.69
C TRP A 168 5.69 6.98 -11.92
N ALA A 169 5.21 8.09 -11.37
CA ALA A 169 5.89 9.38 -11.47
C ALA A 169 5.71 10.21 -10.20
N SER A 170 6.64 11.14 -9.97
CA SER A 170 6.46 12.17 -8.95
C SER A 170 5.62 13.31 -9.51
N PRO A 171 4.64 13.87 -8.77
CA PRO A 171 3.86 15.02 -9.23
C PRO A 171 4.71 16.24 -9.63
N ALA A 172 5.88 16.39 -9.01
CA ALA A 172 6.85 17.45 -9.29
C ALA A 172 7.65 17.21 -10.57
N CYS A 173 7.83 15.95 -10.99
CA CYS A 173 8.62 15.57 -12.16
C CYS A 173 7.93 14.42 -12.91
N ILE A 174 7.00 14.77 -13.80
CA ILE A 174 6.25 13.81 -14.62
C ILE A 174 6.87 13.73 -16.01
N PRO A 175 7.41 12.56 -16.43
CA PRO A 175 7.92 12.35 -17.78
C PRO A 175 6.85 12.59 -18.84
N ASP A 176 7.24 13.07 -20.02
CA ASP A 176 6.28 13.46 -21.06
C ASP A 176 5.39 12.31 -21.54
N TRP A 177 5.93 11.10 -21.62
CA TRP A 177 5.16 9.92 -22.02
C TRP A 177 4.11 9.53 -20.97
N VAL A 178 4.37 9.76 -19.67
CA VAL A 178 3.39 9.58 -18.58
C VAL A 178 2.35 10.70 -18.64
N ARG A 179 2.78 11.94 -18.90
CA ARG A 179 1.91 13.12 -18.97
C ARG A 179 0.80 12.96 -20.01
N ARG A 180 1.11 12.35 -21.16
CA ARG A 180 0.13 12.04 -22.23
C ARG A 180 -0.98 11.08 -21.79
N ARG A 181 -0.82 10.37 -20.67
CA ARG A 181 -1.79 9.41 -20.13
C ARG A 181 -2.71 10.02 -19.07
N LEU A 182 -2.40 11.24 -18.61
CA LEU A 182 -3.26 11.98 -17.69
C LEU A 182 -4.53 12.41 -18.43
N ALA A 183 -5.65 12.30 -17.75
CA ALA A 183 -6.96 12.74 -18.23
C ALA A 183 -7.59 13.71 -17.22
N PRO A 184 -8.46 14.63 -17.67
CA PRO A 184 -9.27 15.40 -16.74
C PRO A 184 -10.04 14.44 -15.83
N ILE A 185 -10.04 14.71 -14.52
CA ILE A 185 -10.89 13.96 -13.60
C ILE A 185 -12.34 14.27 -13.99
N PRO A 186 -13.18 13.27 -14.27
CA PRO A 186 -14.58 13.52 -14.59
C PRO A 186 -15.22 14.34 -13.48
N ASN A 187 -16.05 15.33 -13.84
CA ASN A 187 -16.84 16.16 -12.91
C ASN A 187 -17.78 15.34 -11.99
N SER A 188 -17.80 14.01 -12.12
CA SER A 188 -18.49 13.05 -11.26
C SER A 188 -17.65 12.56 -10.07
N ALA A 189 -16.48 13.14 -9.80
CA ALA A 189 -15.93 13.13 -8.44
C ALA A 189 -17.03 13.73 -7.55
N PRO A 190 -17.63 12.95 -6.64
CA PRO A 190 -18.88 13.36 -6.01
C PRO A 190 -18.66 14.71 -5.33
N ALA A 191 -19.51 15.67 -5.71
CA ALA A 191 -19.72 16.86 -4.91
C ALA A 191 -20.13 16.40 -3.51
N ASN A 192 -19.56 17.06 -2.50
CA ASN A 192 -19.92 16.83 -1.10
C ASN A 192 -21.44 16.98 -0.90
#